data_AF-A0A7Y8IW27-F1
#
_entry.id   AF-A0A7Y8IW27-F1
#
_cell.length_a   1.000
_cell.length_b   1.000
_cell.length_c   1.000
_cell.angle_alpha   90.00
_cell.angle_beta   90.00
_cell.angle_gamma   90.00
#
_symmetry.space_group_name_H-M   'P 1'
#
loop_
_entity.id
_entity.type
_entity.pdbx_description
1 polymer ?
#
loop_
_entity_poly.entity_id
_entity_poly.type
_entity_poly.pdbx_seq_one_letter_code
_entity_poly.pdbx_strand_id
1 'polypeptide(L)' 'MSEMIILREVDCPNKKSRILELTYCSEEGRVIKRESYDPAGWDSIIPESVDDVFYCAVCK' A
#
# COMPACT_ATOMS: atom_id res chain seq x y z
N MET A 1 16.55 9.49 -7.67
CA MET A 1 15.22 9.61 -7.07
C MET A 1 15.13 8.60 -5.93
N SER A 2 14.65 8.98 -4.75
CA SER A 2 14.39 8.03 -3.66
C SER A 2 13.27 7.06 -4.05
N GLU A 3 13.42 5.79 -3.73
CA GLU A 3 12.37 4.78 -3.93
C GLU A 3 11.41 4.76 -2.75
N MET A 4 10.13 4.45 -3.00
CA MET A 4 9.10 4.32 -1.97
C MET A 4 8.47 2.94 -2.04
N ILE A 5 8.48 2.23 -0.91
CA ILE A 5 7.86 0.92 -0.73
C ILE A 5 6.61 1.12 0.12
N ILE A 6 5.49 0.56 -0.33
CA ILE A 6 4.20 0.66 0.36
C ILE A 6 3.82 -0.73 0.88
N LEU A 7 3.64 -0.87 2.19
CA LEU A 7 2.97 -2.03 2.77
C LEU A 7 1.48 -1.75 2.82
N ARG A 8 0.71 -2.58 2.12
CA ARG A 8 -0.73 -2.45 1.99
C ARG A 8 -1.41 -3.75 2.39
N GLU A 9 -2.59 -3.62 3.00
CA GLU A 9 -3.49 -4.72 3.27
C GLU A 9 -4.75 -4.59 2.41
N VAL A 10 -5.26 -5.73 1.96
CA VAL A 10 -6.44 -5.82 1.09
C VAL A 10 -7.44 -6.78 1.72
N ASP A 11 -8.68 -6.31 1.89
CA ASP A 11 -9.82 -7.11 2.29
C ASP A 11 -10.56 -7.56 1.02
N CYS A 12 -10.24 -8.79 0.57
CA CYS A 12 -10.79 -9.33 -0.67
C CYS A 12 -12.34 -9.43 -0.66
N PRO A 13 -12.99 -9.99 0.39
CA PRO A 13 -14.45 -10.06 0.45
C PRO A 13 -15.17 -8.72 0.36
N ASN A 14 -14.63 -7.68 1.00
CA ASN A 14 -15.31 -6.38 1.09
C ASN A 14 -14.82 -5.36 0.06
N LYS A 15 -13.86 -5.72 -0.79
CA LYS A 15 -13.22 -4.85 -1.79
C LYS A 15 -12.72 -3.52 -1.17
N LYS A 16 -11.98 -3.65 -0.06
CA LYS A 16 -11.36 -2.51 0.66
C LYS A 16 -9.84 -2.68 0.73
N SER A 17 -9.13 -1.57 0.90
CA SER A 17 -7.70 -1.60 1.18
C SER A 17 -7.30 -0.56 2.22
N ARG A 18 -6.12 -0.73 2.82
CA ARG A 18 -5.51 0.26 3.71
C ARG A 18 -4.00 0.22 3.60
N ILE A 19 -3.36 1.38 3.73
CA ILE A 19 -1.89 1.47 3.82
C ILE A 19 -1.49 1.26 5.28
N LEU A 20 -0.57 0.33 5.54
CA LEU A 20 -0.03 0.08 6.88
C LEU A 20 1.30 0.78 7.09
N GLU A 21 2.14 0.87 6.06
CA GLU A 21 3.45 1.50 6.15
C GLU A 21 3.90 2.10 4.82
N LEU A 22 4.58 3.25 4.89
CA LEU A 22 5.40 3.80 3.82
C LEU A 22 6.87 3.75 4.24
N THR A 23 7.70 3.06 3.47
CA THR A 23 9.15 3.01 3.63
C THR A 23 9.81 3.79 2.50
N TYR A 24 10.57 4.83 2.85
CA TYR A 24 11.35 5.64 1.90
C TYR A 24 12.80 5.17 1.91
N CYS A 25 13.33 4.84 0.73
CA CYS A 25 14.69 4.34 0.55
C CYS A 25 15.56 5.34 -0.24
N SER A 26 16.84 5.39 0.08
CA SER A 26 17.86 6.04 -0.77
C SER A 26 18.04 5.26 -2.06
N GLU A 27 18.73 5.87 -3.03
CA GLU A 27 19.12 5.18 -4.28
C GLU A 27 20.01 3.95 -4.04
N GLU A 28 20.67 3.89 -2.89
CA GLU A 28 21.53 2.77 -2.46
C GLU A 28 20.73 1.66 -1.77
N GLY A 29 19.39 1.77 -1.72
CA GLY A 29 18.49 0.83 -1.04
C GLY A 29 18.46 0.95 0.48
N ARG A 30 19.04 2.01 1.07
CA ARG A 30 19.02 2.23 2.53
C ARG A 30 17.73 2.90 2.95
N VAL A 31 17.10 2.40 4.02
CA VAL A 31 15.90 3.04 4.57
C VAL A 31 16.25 4.40 5.17
N ILE A 32 15.62 5.45 4.65
CA ILE A 32 15.72 6.83 5.13
C ILE A 32 14.64 7.10 6.19
N LYS A 33 13.42 6.64 5.92
CA LYS A 33 12.25 6.92 6.76
C LYS A 33 11.23 5.79 6.66
N ARG A 34 10.54 5.53 7.77
CA ARG A 34 9.32 4.73 7.81
C ARG A 34 8.20 5.54 8.44
N GLU A 35 7.01 5.43 7.86
CA GLU A 35 5.77 6.00 8.39
C GLU A 35 4.77 4.87 8.56
N SER A 36 4.44 4.53 9.81
CA SER A 36 3.46 3.49 10.14
C SER A 36 2.10 4.14 10.39
N TYR A 37 1.05 3.53 9.83
CA TYR A 37 -0.31 4.04 9.89
C TYR A 37 -1.26 3.13 10.67
N ASP A 38 -0.78 2.12 11.40
CA ASP A 38 -1.62 1.18 12.16
C ASP A 38 -2.09 1.78 13.51
N PRO A 39 -3.41 1.96 13.75
CA PRO A 39 -4.54 1.52 12.92
C PRO A 39 -4.91 2.48 11.80
N ALA A 40 -4.84 1.98 10.56
CA ALA A 40 -5.27 2.72 9.37
C ALA A 40 -6.74 2.43 9.10
N GLY A 41 -7.47 3.48 8.67
CA GLY A 41 -8.82 3.35 8.17
C GLY A 41 -8.88 2.50 6.90
N TRP A 42 -10.00 1.81 6.71
CA TRP A 42 -10.26 1.06 5.48
C TRP A 42 -10.92 1.95 4.45
N ASP A 43 -10.31 2.03 3.27
CA ASP A 43 -10.85 2.76 2.13
C ASP A 43 -11.48 1.80 1.11
N SER A 44 -12.53 2.27 0.46
CA SER A 44 -13.16 1.52 -0.64
C SER A 44 -12.26 1.58 -1.87
N ILE A 45 -12.06 0.45 -2.54
CA ILE A 45 -11.22 0.40 -3.75
C ILE A 45 -12.00 0.96 -4.94
N ILE A 46 -11.51 2.08 -5.47
CA ILE A 46 -12.07 2.74 -6.65
C ILE A 46 -11.66 1.94 -7.91
N PRO A 47 -12.57 1.56 -8.81
CA PRO A 47 -12.24 0.87 -10.06
C PRO A 47 -11.16 1.60 -10.86
N GLU A 48 -10.27 0.84 -11.53
CA GLU A 48 -9.16 1.36 -12.35
C GLU A 48 -8.10 2.18 -11.59
N SER A 49 -8.24 2.35 -10.28
CA SER A 49 -7.18 2.92 -9.45
C SER A 49 -6.01 1.94 -9.29
N VAL A 50 -4.88 2.45 -8.80
CA VAL A 50 -3.74 1.63 -8.41
C VAL A 50 -4.17 0.53 -7.42
N ASP A 51 -5.10 0.83 -6.51
CA ASP A 51 -5.61 -0.13 -5.53
C ASP A 51 -6.45 -1.24 -6.17
N ASP A 52 -7.16 -0.96 -7.26
CA ASP A 52 -7.91 -1.97 -8.03
C ASP A 52 -6.98 -2.90 -8.80
N VAL A 53 -5.87 -2.37 -9.33
CA VAL A 53 -4.82 -3.17 -9.94
C VAL A 53 -4.18 -4.11 -8.91
N PHE A 54 -3.83 -3.59 -7.72
CA PHE A 54 -3.30 -4.41 -6.63
C PHE A 54 -4.30 -5.46 -6.15
N TYR A 55 -5.57 -5.09 -5.97
CA TYR A 55 -6.63 -6.03 -5.61
C TYR A 55 -6.75 -7.16 -6.63
N CYS A 56 -6.73 -6.86 -7.92
CA CYS A 56 -6.80 -7.88 -8.96
C CYS A 56 -5.58 -8.79 -8.98
N ALA A 57 -4.40 -8.31 -8.61
CA ALA A 57 -3.19 -9.14 -8.53
C ALA A 57 -3.14 -10.06 -7.30
N VAL A 58 -3.82 -9.69 -6.21
CA VAL A 58 -3.77 -10.43 -4.93
C VAL A 58 -4.98 -11.34 -4.75
N CYS A 59 -6.17 -10.88 -5.13
CA CYS A 59 -7.45 -11.53 -4.83
C CYS A 59 -8.07 -12.30 -6.00
N LYS A 60 -7.48 -12.25 -7.20
CA LYS A 60 -7.94 -12.95 -8.40
C LYS A 60 -6.80 -13.72 -9.05
#